data_AF-A0A520HGN1-F1
#
_entry.id   AF-A0A520HGN1-F1
#
_cell.length_a   1.000
_cell.length_b   1.000
_cell.length_c   1.000
_cell.angle_alpha   90.00
_cell.angle_beta   90.00
_cell.angle_gamma   90.00
#
_symmetry.space_group_name_H-M   'P 1'
#
loop_
_entity.id
_entity.type
_entity.pdbx_description
1 polymer ?
#
loop_
_entity_poly.entity_id
_entity_poly.type
_entity_poly.pdbx_seq_one_letter_code
_entity_poly.pdbx_strand_id
1 'polypeptide(L)'
;VTLRVRQPDGTMAERRFTTYRTHHGPIVASKAGKWIATALMWRPVPALEQSYLRTKATDLAGYMKVAALKANSSNDTLFADSKGEIAFLMPQFMPIRDDRFDYTRPVDGSDPATDWHGLHTLPSLPSVLNPRIGWAHNTNDWPWSAAGPDSPKVADYPRYMDQVGGNARGVHADLLLTGKSGWTPDTLRAAAFDSYLPAFARLLPGLVAAWEALPAGDQRRPALAAPIALLKGWDHRWGYDSTATSLAVFWGDQLWREVGSFAQAERVNVPDYIATRVGPDAKLAALSTAVTRLKQDFGDWRTPWKDINRFQRLDDSIAPHFDDSRASTPVPFTSA
;
A
#
# COMPACT_ATOMS: atom_id res chain seq x y z
N VAL A 1 27.37 -19.42 17.33
CA VAL A 1 26.38 -20.28 16.65
C VAL A 1 27.09 -21.18 15.66
N THR A 2 26.77 -22.48 15.61
CA THR A 2 27.33 -23.42 14.61
C THR A 2 26.19 -23.90 13.74
N LEU A 3 26.33 -23.76 12.42
CA LEU A 3 25.35 -24.23 11.43
C LEU A 3 25.95 -25.38 10.64
N ARG A 4 25.10 -26.38 10.31
CA ARG A 4 25.43 -27.38 9.29
C ARG A 4 24.99 -26.84 7.93
N VAL A 5 25.91 -26.82 6.98
CA VAL A 5 25.72 -26.24 5.65
C VAL A 5 25.94 -27.34 4.61
N ARG A 6 24.91 -27.58 3.79
CA ARG A 6 24.96 -28.55 2.69
C ARG A 6 25.88 -28.03 1.58
N GLN A 7 26.82 -28.86 1.14
CA GLN A 7 27.76 -28.60 0.06
C GLN A 7 27.19 -29.01 -1.30
N PRO A 8 27.77 -28.57 -2.43
CA PRO A 8 27.32 -28.96 -3.77
C PRO A 8 27.31 -30.48 -4.02
N ASP A 9 28.25 -31.21 -3.40
CA ASP A 9 28.34 -32.68 -3.46
C ASP A 9 27.34 -33.42 -2.56
N GLY A 10 26.51 -32.67 -1.82
CA GLY A 10 25.50 -33.20 -0.91
C GLY A 10 26.01 -33.51 0.50
N THR A 11 27.31 -33.39 0.78
CA THR A 11 27.85 -33.53 2.14
C THR A 11 27.46 -32.34 3.03
N MET A 12 27.58 -32.52 4.35
CA MET A 12 27.34 -31.46 5.33
C MET A 12 28.67 -30.98 5.92
N ALA A 13 28.95 -29.68 5.82
CA ALA A 13 30.06 -29.04 6.52
C ALA A 13 29.56 -28.25 7.73
N GLU A 14 30.43 -28.00 8.70
CA GLU A 14 30.15 -27.06 9.79
C GLU A 14 30.65 -25.67 9.45
N ARG A 15 29.83 -24.66 9.76
CA ARG A 15 30.24 -23.25 9.74
C ARG A 15 29.95 -22.62 11.09
N ARG A 16 30.98 -22.02 11.69
CA ARG A 16 30.90 -21.35 12.99
C ARG A 16 30.79 -19.84 12.80
N PHE A 17 29.91 -19.23 13.57
CA PHE A 17 29.63 -17.81 13.56
C PHE A 17 29.72 -17.26 14.99
N THR A 18 30.57 -16.25 15.17
CA THR A 18 30.53 -15.40 16.37
C THR A 18 29.33 -14.46 16.25
N THR A 19 28.53 -14.37 17.31
CA THR A 19 27.34 -13.53 17.35
C THR A 19 27.42 -12.58 18.53
N TYR A 20 26.97 -11.35 18.33
CA TYR A 20 26.94 -10.30 19.36
C TYR A 20 25.49 -9.92 19.68
N ARG A 21 25.22 -9.49 20.91
CA ARG A 21 23.91 -9.00 21.35
C ARG A 21 24.06 -7.90 22.39
N THR A 22 23.08 -7.01 22.44
CA THR A 22 22.85 -6.05 23.54
C THR A 22 21.57 -6.41 24.28
N HIS A 23 21.11 -5.59 25.22
CA HIS A 23 19.78 -5.77 25.83
C HIS A 23 18.64 -5.55 24.82
N HIS A 24 18.89 -4.74 23.78
CA HIS A 24 17.95 -4.51 22.67
C HIS A 24 17.73 -5.74 21.80
N GLY A 25 18.75 -6.60 21.64
CA GLY A 25 18.68 -7.78 20.78
C GLY A 25 19.99 -8.13 20.08
N PRO A 26 19.95 -9.04 19.09
CA PRO A 26 21.13 -9.40 18.31
C PRO A 26 21.62 -8.23 17.47
N ILE A 27 22.95 -8.16 17.24
CA ILE A 27 23.52 -7.28 16.23
C ILE A 27 23.29 -7.89 14.85
N VAL A 28 22.55 -7.20 13.99
CA VAL A 28 22.14 -7.69 12.65
C VAL A 28 22.91 -7.05 11.51
N ALA A 29 23.52 -5.88 11.74
CA ALA A 29 24.26 -5.15 10.73
C ALA A 29 25.32 -4.22 11.33
N SER A 30 26.25 -3.77 10.49
CA SER A 30 27.14 -2.65 10.76
C SER A 30 27.04 -1.66 9.61
N LYS A 31 26.86 -0.37 9.91
CA LYS A 31 26.81 0.70 8.90
C LYS A 31 27.62 1.89 9.38
N ALA A 32 28.57 2.35 8.56
CA ALA A 32 29.45 3.47 8.88
C ALA A 32 30.14 3.33 10.26
N GLY A 33 30.62 2.13 10.57
CA GLY A 33 31.29 1.83 11.84
C GLY A 33 30.37 1.68 13.06
N LYS A 34 29.04 1.80 12.91
CA LYS A 34 28.07 1.62 13.99
C LYS A 34 27.38 0.27 13.90
N TRP A 35 27.29 -0.45 15.02
CA TRP A 35 26.51 -1.68 15.13
C TRP A 35 25.02 -1.36 15.23
N ILE A 36 24.21 -2.15 14.54
CA ILE A 36 22.75 -2.03 14.55
C ILE A 36 22.19 -3.27 15.26
N ALA A 37 21.58 -3.05 16.43
CA ALA A 37 20.79 -4.06 17.13
C ALA A 37 19.33 -4.01 16.65
N THR A 38 18.60 -5.12 16.80
CA THR A 38 17.15 -5.14 16.49
C THR A 38 16.37 -5.74 17.66
N ALA A 39 15.43 -4.94 18.19
CA ALA A 39 14.42 -5.39 19.14
C ALA A 39 13.19 -5.90 18.39
N LEU A 40 12.84 -7.18 18.59
CA LEU A 40 11.72 -7.85 17.94
C LEU A 40 10.92 -8.64 18.97
N MET A 41 9.62 -8.75 18.75
CA MET A 41 8.79 -9.70 19.49
C MET A 41 9.20 -11.14 19.14
N TRP A 42 9.59 -11.92 20.15
CA TRP A 42 9.81 -13.37 20.02
C TRP A 42 8.90 -14.15 20.97
N ARG A 43 7.67 -14.41 20.52
CA ARG A 43 6.64 -15.15 21.29
C ARG A 43 5.95 -16.19 20.41
N PRO A 44 6.68 -17.21 19.90
CA PRO A 44 6.17 -18.11 18.85
C PRO A 44 4.94 -18.92 19.27
N VAL A 45 4.88 -19.38 20.52
CA VAL A 45 3.71 -20.13 21.03
C VAL A 45 2.47 -19.22 21.11
N PRO A 46 2.50 -18.05 21.80
CA PRO A 46 1.39 -17.09 21.74
C PRO A 46 1.01 -16.64 20.32
N ALA A 47 1.99 -16.47 19.41
CA ALA A 47 1.73 -16.10 18.02
C ALA A 47 0.94 -17.18 17.28
N LEU A 48 1.30 -18.45 17.48
CA LEU A 48 0.58 -19.60 16.93
C LEU A 48 -0.81 -19.74 17.54
N GLU A 49 -0.93 -19.61 18.87
CA GLU A 49 -2.20 -19.61 19.58
C GLU A 49 -3.12 -18.51 19.06
N GLN A 50 -2.64 -17.27 18.95
CA GLN A 50 -3.42 -16.15 18.44
C GLN A 50 -3.86 -16.38 16.99
N SER A 51 -2.97 -16.92 16.15
CA SER A 51 -3.26 -17.22 14.74
C SER A 51 -4.32 -18.29 14.58
N TYR A 52 -4.30 -19.34 15.41
CA TYR A 52 -5.28 -20.42 15.37
C TYR A 52 -6.59 -20.03 16.03
N LEU A 53 -6.56 -19.54 17.28
CA LEU A 53 -7.74 -19.26 18.08
C LEU A 53 -8.59 -18.14 17.50
N ARG A 54 -8.02 -17.16 16.78
CA ARG A 54 -8.82 -16.11 16.12
C ARG A 54 -9.75 -16.69 15.06
N THR A 55 -9.40 -17.81 14.43
CA THR A 55 -10.26 -18.52 13.46
C THR A 55 -11.41 -19.27 14.13
N LYS A 56 -11.37 -19.40 15.46
CA LYS A 56 -12.37 -20.08 16.29
C LYS A 56 -13.25 -19.10 17.08
N ALA A 57 -12.91 -17.81 17.07
CA ALA A 57 -13.73 -16.78 17.68
C ALA A 57 -15.05 -16.67 16.90
N THR A 58 -16.17 -16.70 17.62
CA THR A 58 -17.53 -16.62 17.05
C THR A 58 -18.19 -15.26 17.28
N ASP A 59 -17.55 -14.40 18.07
CA ASP A 59 -17.99 -13.05 18.35
C ASP A 59 -16.80 -12.12 18.66
N LEU A 60 -17.09 -10.80 18.66
CA LEU A 60 -16.06 -9.78 18.86
C LEU A 60 -15.41 -9.90 20.25
N ALA A 61 -16.21 -10.20 21.28
CA ALA A 61 -15.70 -10.40 22.63
C ALA A 61 -14.70 -11.57 22.72
N GLY A 62 -14.99 -12.69 22.07
CA GLY A 62 -14.11 -13.84 21.94
C GLY A 62 -12.85 -13.51 21.17
N TYR A 63 -12.98 -12.77 20.06
CA TYR A 63 -11.83 -12.27 19.31
C TYR A 63 -10.92 -11.39 20.17
N MET A 64 -11.48 -10.47 20.96
CA MET A 64 -10.71 -9.57 21.81
C MET A 64 -9.95 -10.29 22.93
N LYS A 65 -10.49 -11.41 23.45
CA LYS A 65 -9.75 -12.28 24.38
C LYS A 65 -8.52 -12.91 23.71
N VAL A 66 -8.65 -13.34 22.46
CA VAL A 66 -7.52 -13.88 21.68
C VAL A 66 -6.52 -12.78 21.33
N ALA A 67 -6.98 -11.59 20.94
CA ALA A 67 -6.16 -10.42 20.66
C ALA A 67 -5.32 -9.98 21.87
N ALA A 68 -5.76 -10.24 23.10
CA ALA A 68 -5.02 -9.93 24.31
C ALA A 68 -3.68 -10.67 24.43
N LEU A 69 -3.46 -11.72 23.61
CA LEU A 69 -2.13 -12.33 23.47
C LEU A 69 -1.09 -11.34 22.94
N LYS A 70 -1.48 -10.34 22.12
CA LYS A 70 -0.60 -9.31 21.53
C LYS A 70 0.67 -9.90 20.92
N ALA A 71 0.50 -11.01 20.22
CA ALA A 71 1.57 -11.87 19.74
C ALA A 71 1.61 -11.98 18.21
N ASN A 72 0.80 -11.20 17.52
CA ASN A 72 0.88 -11.03 16.07
C ASN A 72 1.59 -9.68 15.78
N SER A 73 2.32 -9.62 14.68
CA SER A 73 3.38 -8.62 14.45
C SER A 73 3.04 -7.54 13.42
N SER A 74 1.95 -7.65 12.65
CA SER A 74 1.79 -6.73 11.49
C SER A 74 0.40 -6.50 10.90
N ASN A 75 -0.68 -7.12 11.39
CA ASN A 75 -1.94 -7.10 10.63
C ASN A 75 -3.01 -6.20 11.26
N ASP A 76 -3.45 -5.17 10.55
CA ASP A 76 -4.78 -4.62 10.82
C ASP A 76 -5.82 -5.72 10.58
N THR A 77 -6.88 -5.73 11.38
CA THR A 77 -7.94 -6.73 11.29
C THR A 77 -9.29 -6.07 11.14
N LEU A 78 -9.96 -6.37 10.04
CA LEU A 78 -11.40 -6.21 9.94
C LEU A 78 -12.08 -7.44 10.53
N PHE A 79 -13.03 -7.21 11.43
CA PHE A 79 -13.87 -8.24 12.04
C PHE A 79 -15.32 -8.04 11.60
N ALA A 80 -16.02 -9.14 11.35
CA ALA A 80 -17.46 -9.18 11.15
C ALA A 80 -18.00 -10.54 11.65
N ASP A 81 -19.19 -10.56 12.25
CA ASP A 81 -19.83 -11.80 12.68
C ASP A 81 -21.34 -11.85 12.38
N SER A 82 -21.96 -12.98 12.71
CA SER A 82 -23.40 -13.21 12.50
C SER A 82 -24.30 -12.50 13.51
N LYS A 83 -23.74 -11.87 14.56
CA LYS A 83 -24.48 -11.03 15.52
C LYS A 83 -24.60 -9.59 15.02
N GLY A 84 -23.95 -9.27 13.90
CA GLY A 84 -23.91 -7.94 13.31
C GLY A 84 -22.80 -7.07 13.90
N GLU A 85 -21.85 -7.65 14.63
CA GLU A 85 -20.70 -6.90 15.13
C GLU A 85 -19.71 -6.69 13.98
N ILE A 86 -19.20 -5.46 13.85
CA ILE A 86 -18.14 -5.10 12.89
C ILE A 86 -17.06 -4.28 13.57
N ALA A 87 -15.80 -4.48 13.20
CA ALA A 87 -14.71 -3.70 13.77
C ALA A 87 -13.53 -3.53 12.81
N PHE A 88 -12.83 -2.41 12.96
CA PHE A 88 -11.44 -2.24 12.53
C PHE A 88 -10.55 -2.29 13.77
N LEU A 89 -9.56 -3.16 13.77
CA LEU A 89 -8.71 -3.42 14.92
C LEU A 89 -7.24 -3.33 14.50
N MET A 90 -6.42 -2.73 15.36
CA MET A 90 -4.96 -2.85 15.30
C MET A 90 -4.45 -3.63 16.52
N PRO A 91 -4.84 -4.91 16.71
CA PRO A 91 -4.70 -5.63 17.99
C PRO A 91 -3.30 -6.22 18.21
N GLN A 92 -2.29 -5.60 17.61
CA GLN A 92 -0.99 -6.21 17.39
C GLN A 92 0.00 -5.90 18.50
N PHE A 93 1.16 -6.52 18.38
CA PHE A 93 2.35 -6.15 19.13
C PHE A 93 2.74 -4.70 18.83
N MET A 94 2.38 -3.79 19.73
CA MET A 94 2.69 -2.36 19.60
C MET A 94 3.41 -1.86 20.86
N PRO A 95 4.74 -1.66 20.77
CA PRO A 95 5.53 -1.13 21.87
C PRO A 95 5.15 0.30 22.24
N ILE A 96 5.09 0.58 23.54
CA ILE A 96 5.05 1.96 24.03
C ILE A 96 6.45 2.54 23.86
N ARG A 97 6.54 3.68 23.19
CA ARG A 97 7.81 4.32 22.83
C ARG A 97 7.75 5.82 23.13
N ASP A 98 8.91 6.45 23.31
CA ASP A 98 9.00 7.91 23.37
C ASP A 98 8.79 8.49 21.96
N ASP A 99 7.77 9.33 21.80
CA ASP A 99 7.33 9.86 20.51
C ASP A 99 8.26 10.91 19.89
N ARG A 100 9.29 11.35 20.64
CA ARG A 100 10.30 12.29 20.12
C ARG A 100 11.18 11.69 19.03
N PHE A 101 11.33 10.37 18.98
CA PHE A 101 12.20 9.68 18.05
C PHE A 101 11.50 9.32 16.73
N ASP A 102 12.30 9.22 15.67
CA ASP A 102 11.87 8.73 14.36
C ASP A 102 12.22 7.25 14.20
N TYR A 103 11.31 6.38 14.63
CA TYR A 103 11.51 4.92 14.60
C TYR A 103 11.50 4.28 13.20
N THR A 104 11.39 5.07 12.13
CA THR A 104 11.66 4.61 10.76
C THR A 104 13.17 4.47 10.49
N ARG A 105 14.01 4.95 11.41
CA ARG A 105 15.47 4.93 11.32
C ARG A 105 16.06 4.29 12.58
N PRO A 106 17.31 3.79 12.53
CA PRO A 106 18.04 3.42 13.73
C PRO A 106 18.10 4.61 14.69
N VAL A 107 17.75 4.37 15.95
CA VAL A 107 17.86 5.32 17.06
C VAL A 107 19.11 5.01 17.90
N ASP A 108 19.54 5.95 18.74
CA ASP A 108 20.70 5.75 19.60
C ASP A 108 20.40 4.75 20.72
N GLY A 109 20.83 3.50 20.54
CA GLY A 109 20.62 2.43 21.52
C GLY A 109 21.38 2.60 22.85
N SER A 110 22.18 3.66 23.02
CA SER A 110 22.77 4.04 24.32
C SER A 110 21.90 4.98 25.14
N ASP A 111 20.90 5.63 24.51
CA ASP A 111 19.90 6.44 25.20
C ASP A 111 18.77 5.52 25.73
N PRO A 112 18.58 5.40 27.05
CA PRO A 112 17.55 4.53 27.62
C PRO A 112 16.12 4.95 27.25
N ALA A 113 15.90 6.20 26.80
CA ALA A 113 14.59 6.63 26.29
C ALA A 113 14.21 5.96 24.95
N THR A 114 15.16 5.28 24.29
CA THR A 114 14.89 4.51 23.07
C THR A 114 14.38 3.10 23.34
N ASP A 115 14.45 2.63 24.58
CA ASP A 115 13.87 1.35 25.01
C ASP A 115 12.34 1.43 24.94
N TRP A 116 11.69 0.31 24.62
CA TRP A 116 10.25 0.22 24.76
C TRP A 116 9.80 0.13 26.22
N HIS A 117 8.67 0.73 26.57
CA HIS A 117 8.13 0.74 27.93
C HIS A 117 6.93 -0.19 28.07
N GLY A 118 7.12 -1.44 27.66
CA GLY A 118 6.05 -2.42 27.55
C GLY A 118 5.20 -2.24 26.29
N LEU A 119 3.96 -2.71 26.33
CA LEU A 119 3.05 -2.72 25.18
C LEU A 119 1.80 -1.90 25.45
N HIS A 120 1.29 -1.25 24.40
CA HIS A 120 -0.03 -0.62 24.43
C HIS A 120 -1.10 -1.62 24.88
N THR A 121 -2.09 -1.15 25.61
CA THR A 121 -3.30 -1.92 25.91
C THR A 121 -4.17 -1.97 24.65
N LEU A 122 -5.03 -2.98 24.49
CA LEU A 122 -5.91 -3.01 23.31
C LEU A 122 -6.78 -1.75 23.20
N PRO A 123 -7.34 -1.19 24.29
CA PRO A 123 -8.09 0.07 24.21
C PRO A 123 -7.25 1.31 23.86
N SER A 124 -5.92 1.28 24.03
CA SER A 124 -5.05 2.41 23.66
C SER A 124 -4.54 2.35 22.22
N LEU A 125 -4.97 1.35 21.45
CA LEU A 125 -4.66 1.21 20.04
C LEU A 125 -5.76 1.85 19.19
N PRO A 126 -5.41 2.43 18.02
CA PRO A 126 -6.40 2.97 17.10
C PRO A 126 -7.26 1.83 16.57
N SER A 127 -8.52 1.79 17.01
CA SER A 127 -9.46 0.72 16.71
C SER A 127 -10.88 1.28 16.79
N VAL A 128 -11.79 0.70 16.01
CA VAL A 128 -13.20 1.09 15.94
C VAL A 128 -14.05 -0.17 16.11
N LEU A 129 -14.96 -0.14 17.07
CA LEU A 129 -15.86 -1.24 17.41
C LEU A 129 -17.28 -0.78 17.13
N ASN A 130 -18.04 -1.51 16.32
CA ASN A 130 -19.43 -1.23 15.97
C ASN A 130 -19.70 0.24 15.62
N PRO A 131 -19.03 0.81 14.60
CA PRO A 131 -19.24 2.19 14.21
C PRO A 131 -20.70 2.44 13.80
N ARG A 132 -21.25 3.58 14.21
CA ARG A 132 -22.65 4.00 13.97
C ARG A 132 -22.96 4.16 12.49
N ILE A 133 -21.94 4.44 11.69
CA ILE A 133 -22.03 4.54 10.23
C ILE A 133 -22.21 3.19 9.51
N GLY A 134 -22.06 2.07 10.22
CA GLY A 134 -22.38 0.73 9.70
C GLY A 134 -21.34 0.11 8.77
N TRP A 135 -20.14 0.68 8.66
CA TRP A 135 -19.02 0.09 7.92
C TRP A 135 -17.67 0.38 8.57
N ALA A 136 -16.70 -0.48 8.27
CA ALA A 136 -15.29 -0.25 8.54
C ALA A 136 -14.47 -0.78 7.34
N HIS A 137 -13.37 -0.13 7.00
CA HIS A 137 -12.45 -0.58 5.96
C HIS A 137 -11.00 -0.31 6.35
N ASN A 138 -10.10 -0.96 5.64
CA ASN A 138 -8.69 -0.59 5.60
C ASN A 138 -8.15 -1.00 4.23
N THR A 139 -7.40 -0.11 3.62
CA THR A 139 -6.77 -0.32 2.31
C THR A 139 -5.26 -0.24 2.44
N ASN A 140 -4.68 -0.73 3.54
CA ASN A 140 -3.27 -0.51 3.88
C ASN A 140 -2.90 0.98 3.98
N ASP A 141 -3.91 1.82 4.22
CA ASP A 141 -3.78 3.21 4.61
C ASP A 141 -3.78 3.34 6.13
N TRP A 142 -3.68 4.58 6.59
CA TRP A 142 -3.78 4.96 7.98
C TRP A 142 -5.09 4.49 8.66
N PRO A 143 -5.15 4.40 9.99
CA PRO A 143 -6.38 4.04 10.69
C PRO A 143 -7.40 5.20 10.78
N TRP A 144 -7.00 6.42 10.41
CA TRP A 144 -7.73 7.65 10.69
C TRP A 144 -8.98 7.86 9.80
N SER A 145 -9.14 7.06 8.76
CA SER A 145 -10.32 7.00 7.88
C SER A 145 -11.05 5.64 7.91
N ALA A 146 -10.67 4.75 8.83
CA ALA A 146 -11.16 3.36 8.84
C ALA A 146 -12.68 3.22 9.00
N ALA A 147 -13.38 4.23 9.53
CA ALA A 147 -14.82 4.23 9.77
C ALA A 147 -15.44 5.64 9.64
N GLY A 148 -14.99 6.44 8.67
CA GLY A 148 -15.53 7.79 8.41
C GLY A 148 -15.49 8.69 9.67
N PRO A 149 -16.59 9.37 10.04
CA PRO A 149 -16.66 10.19 11.25
C PRO A 149 -16.35 9.46 12.57
N ASP A 150 -16.57 8.14 12.61
CA ASP A 150 -16.33 7.30 13.80
C ASP A 150 -14.88 6.77 13.87
N SER A 151 -14.03 7.12 12.90
CA SER A 151 -12.60 6.75 12.93
C SER A 151 -11.87 7.37 14.12
N PRO A 152 -10.77 6.72 14.60
CA PRO A 152 -9.91 7.27 15.63
C PRO A 152 -9.32 8.62 15.19
N LYS A 153 -9.10 9.54 16.14
CA LYS A 153 -8.56 10.88 15.83
C LYS A 153 -7.05 10.87 16.02
N VAL A 154 -6.31 11.31 14.99
CA VAL A 154 -4.83 11.34 14.99
C VAL A 154 -4.25 11.98 16.25
N ALA A 155 -4.86 13.08 16.72
CA ALA A 155 -4.40 13.84 17.88
C ALA A 155 -4.43 13.05 19.21
N ASP A 156 -5.15 11.93 19.26
CA ASP A 156 -5.29 11.10 20.47
C ASP A 156 -4.21 10.00 20.55
N TYR A 157 -3.34 9.88 19.54
CA TYR A 157 -2.37 8.79 19.42
C TYR A 157 -0.93 9.29 19.20
N PRO A 158 0.09 8.54 19.67
CA PRO A 158 1.48 8.85 19.35
C PRO A 158 1.74 8.79 17.83
N ARG A 159 2.66 9.63 17.34
CA ARG A 159 2.99 9.70 15.90
C ARG A 159 3.52 8.38 15.36
N TYR A 160 4.16 7.54 16.18
CA TYR A 160 4.66 6.24 15.73
C TYR A 160 3.59 5.19 15.42
N MET A 161 2.28 5.50 15.57
CA MET A 161 1.19 4.60 15.20
C MET A 161 0.96 4.50 13.68
N ASP A 162 1.38 5.51 12.91
CA ASP A 162 1.22 5.56 11.47
C ASP A 162 2.47 6.15 10.80
N GLN A 163 2.83 5.60 9.66
CA GLN A 163 3.98 6.02 8.84
C GLN A 163 3.65 6.05 7.35
N VAL A 164 2.43 5.64 6.97
CA VAL A 164 2.02 5.42 5.58
C VAL A 164 1.09 6.54 5.13
N GLY A 165 0.13 6.92 5.98
CA GLY A 165 -0.89 7.89 5.65
C GLY A 165 -2.02 7.35 4.76
N GLY A 166 -2.89 8.24 4.30
CA GLY A 166 -4.02 7.93 3.43
C GLY A 166 -3.59 7.55 2.02
N ASN A 167 -4.43 6.82 1.29
CA ASN A 167 -4.21 6.50 -0.12
C ASN A 167 -5.51 6.60 -0.95
N ALA A 168 -5.38 6.54 -2.28
CA ALA A 168 -6.53 6.68 -3.18
C ALA A 168 -7.55 5.52 -3.12
N ARG A 169 -7.14 4.33 -2.64
CA ARG A 169 -8.06 3.20 -2.42
C ARG A 169 -8.94 3.46 -1.20
N GLY A 170 -8.41 4.07 -0.14
CA GLY A 170 -9.19 4.53 1.01
C GLY A 170 -10.26 5.56 0.61
N VAL A 171 -9.87 6.54 -0.22
CA VAL A 171 -10.83 7.50 -0.80
C VAL A 171 -11.91 6.80 -1.63
N HIS A 172 -11.55 5.77 -2.41
CA HIS A 172 -12.51 5.00 -3.19
C HIS A 172 -13.50 4.24 -2.29
N ALA A 173 -13.00 3.59 -1.24
CA ALA A 173 -13.83 2.91 -0.26
C ALA A 173 -14.83 3.88 0.41
N ASP A 174 -14.37 5.07 0.80
CA ASP A 174 -15.24 6.11 1.37
C ASP A 174 -16.35 6.53 0.40
N LEU A 175 -16.04 6.74 -0.89
CA LEU A 175 -17.02 7.07 -1.94
C LEU A 175 -18.05 5.97 -2.15
N LEU A 176 -17.64 4.71 -2.03
CA LEU A 176 -18.52 3.54 -2.21
C LEU A 176 -19.39 3.25 -0.99
N LEU A 177 -18.92 3.55 0.22
CA LEU A 177 -19.59 3.17 1.46
C LEU A 177 -20.41 4.31 2.08
N THR A 178 -19.92 5.55 2.00
CA THR A 178 -20.56 6.69 2.69
C THR A 178 -21.96 6.97 2.16
N GLY A 179 -22.93 6.98 3.08
CA GLY A 179 -24.33 7.24 2.76
C GLY A 179 -25.02 6.15 1.94
N LYS A 180 -24.38 4.99 1.74
CA LYS A 180 -24.97 3.83 1.07
C LYS A 180 -25.53 2.83 2.09
N SER A 181 -26.64 2.20 1.74
CA SER A 181 -27.32 1.21 2.56
C SER A 181 -27.96 0.13 1.68
N GLY A 182 -28.59 -0.88 2.28
CA GLY A 182 -29.25 -1.95 1.52
C GLY A 182 -28.28 -2.92 0.84
N TRP A 183 -27.09 -3.10 1.42
CA TRP A 183 -26.07 -4.00 0.90
C TRP A 183 -26.58 -5.45 0.81
N THR A 184 -26.33 -6.07 -0.33
CA THR A 184 -26.45 -7.51 -0.55
C THR A 184 -25.06 -8.06 -0.88
N PRO A 185 -24.84 -9.38 -0.79
CA PRO A 185 -23.58 -9.96 -1.24
C PRO A 185 -23.21 -9.61 -2.69
N ASP A 186 -24.21 -9.46 -3.56
CA ASP A 186 -23.99 -9.09 -4.96
C ASP A 186 -23.62 -7.61 -5.13
N THR A 187 -24.28 -6.69 -4.41
CA THR A 187 -23.92 -5.27 -4.49
C THR A 187 -22.59 -4.96 -3.82
N LEU A 188 -22.24 -5.68 -2.74
CA LEU A 188 -20.89 -5.61 -2.15
C LEU A 188 -19.82 -6.13 -3.11
N ARG A 189 -20.07 -7.25 -3.80
CA ARG A 189 -19.16 -7.76 -4.83
C ARG A 189 -19.01 -6.77 -5.98
N ALA A 190 -20.11 -6.16 -6.43
CA ALA A 190 -20.05 -5.12 -7.46
C ALA A 190 -19.22 -3.91 -7.01
N ALA A 191 -19.39 -3.46 -5.77
CA ALA A 191 -18.60 -2.35 -5.21
C ALA A 191 -17.11 -2.70 -5.10
N ALA A 192 -16.76 -3.93 -4.71
CA ALA A 192 -15.37 -4.39 -4.65
C ALA A 192 -14.66 -4.39 -6.02
N PHE A 193 -15.44 -4.36 -7.11
CA PHE A 193 -14.94 -4.28 -8.48
C PHE A 193 -15.35 -2.97 -9.18
N ASP A 194 -15.78 -1.94 -8.44
CA ASP A 194 -16.03 -0.62 -9.02
C ASP A 194 -14.73 -0.09 -9.65
N SER A 195 -14.86 0.48 -10.84
CA SER A 195 -13.71 0.77 -11.69
C SER A 195 -13.11 2.16 -11.53
N TYR A 196 -13.67 2.99 -10.65
CA TYR A 196 -13.23 4.38 -10.51
C TYR A 196 -11.81 4.49 -9.94
N LEU A 197 -11.04 5.45 -10.45
CA LEU A 197 -9.65 5.69 -10.07
C LEU A 197 -9.49 7.10 -9.48
N PRO A 198 -9.71 7.30 -8.16
CA PRO A 198 -9.65 8.62 -7.53
C PRO A 198 -8.32 9.35 -7.72
N ALA A 199 -7.21 8.61 -7.81
CA ALA A 199 -5.90 9.19 -8.06
C ALA A 199 -5.90 9.99 -9.38
N PHE A 200 -6.42 9.44 -10.48
CA PHE A 200 -6.45 10.13 -11.77
C PHE A 200 -7.44 11.29 -11.77
N ALA A 201 -8.59 11.15 -11.11
CA ALA A 201 -9.54 12.26 -10.96
C ALA A 201 -8.91 13.48 -10.26
N ARG A 202 -7.96 13.25 -9.34
CA ARG A 202 -7.17 14.31 -8.70
C ARG A 202 -6.04 14.84 -9.57
N LEU A 203 -5.37 13.96 -10.32
CA LEU A 203 -4.12 14.27 -11.02
C LEU A 203 -4.33 14.93 -12.40
N LEU A 204 -5.30 14.44 -13.18
CA LEU A 204 -5.51 14.87 -14.56
C LEU A 204 -5.88 16.35 -14.72
N PRO A 205 -6.66 16.99 -13.82
CA PRO A 205 -6.93 18.42 -13.92
C PRO A 205 -5.66 19.26 -13.99
N GLY A 206 -4.62 18.90 -13.23
CA GLY A 206 -3.33 19.60 -13.25
C GLY A 206 -2.55 19.41 -14.55
N LEU A 207 -2.66 18.24 -15.19
CA LEU A 207 -2.07 17.98 -16.51
C LEU A 207 -2.79 18.77 -17.61
N VAL A 208 -4.13 18.80 -17.58
CA VAL A 208 -4.94 19.55 -18.55
C VAL A 208 -4.65 21.05 -18.44
N ALA A 209 -4.63 21.59 -17.22
CA ALA A 209 -4.30 23.00 -17.00
C ALA A 209 -2.88 23.35 -17.49
N ALA A 210 -1.90 22.46 -17.30
CA ALA A 210 -0.55 22.64 -17.82
C ALA A 210 -0.53 22.75 -19.36
N TRP A 211 -1.31 21.93 -20.06
CA TRP A 211 -1.41 21.97 -21.52
C TRP A 211 -2.13 23.24 -22.02
N GLU A 212 -3.24 23.63 -21.36
CA GLU A 212 -4.02 24.82 -21.72
C GLU A 212 -3.19 26.11 -21.54
N ALA A 213 -2.30 26.15 -20.55
CA ALA A 213 -1.41 27.28 -20.26
C ALA A 213 -0.21 27.42 -21.22
N LEU A 214 0.05 26.43 -22.11
CA LEU A 214 1.14 26.53 -23.07
C LEU A 214 0.98 27.74 -23.99
N PRO A 215 2.05 28.40 -24.45
CA PRO A 215 1.97 29.43 -25.50
C PRO A 215 1.42 28.88 -26.82
N ALA A 216 0.76 29.72 -27.63
CA ALA A 216 0.14 29.28 -28.88
C ALA A 216 1.12 28.63 -29.88
N GLY A 217 2.39 29.04 -29.88
CA GLY A 217 3.44 28.49 -30.74
C GLY A 217 4.18 27.27 -30.18
N ASP A 218 3.86 26.81 -28.98
CA ASP A 218 4.53 25.65 -28.37
C ASP A 218 4.14 24.36 -29.12
N GLN A 219 5.15 23.63 -29.63
CA GLN A 219 4.94 22.42 -30.42
C GLN A 219 4.25 21.28 -29.64
N ARG A 220 4.29 21.32 -28.29
CA ARG A 220 3.57 20.37 -27.45
C ARG A 220 2.05 20.53 -27.55
N ARG A 221 1.55 21.72 -27.90
CA ARG A 221 0.10 21.94 -28.09
C ARG A 221 -0.49 20.98 -29.12
N PRO A 222 -0.08 21.03 -30.42
CA PRO A 222 -0.59 20.10 -31.41
C PRO A 222 -0.17 18.63 -31.13
N ALA A 223 1.04 18.39 -30.61
CA ALA A 223 1.53 17.04 -30.36
C ALA A 223 0.73 16.29 -29.27
N LEU A 224 0.27 17.00 -28.24
CA LEU A 224 -0.46 16.43 -27.10
C LEU A 224 -1.97 16.68 -27.15
N ALA A 225 -2.49 17.37 -28.16
CA ALA A 225 -3.91 17.71 -28.25
C ALA A 225 -4.83 16.49 -28.15
N ALA A 226 -4.55 15.44 -28.92
CA ALA A 226 -5.37 14.22 -28.90
C ALA A 226 -5.24 13.40 -27.60
N PRO A 227 -4.02 13.14 -27.07
CA PRO A 227 -3.86 12.54 -25.73
C PRO A 227 -4.59 13.31 -24.63
N ILE A 228 -4.48 14.64 -24.60
CA ILE A 228 -5.16 15.48 -23.60
C ILE A 228 -6.68 15.42 -23.77
N ALA A 229 -7.18 15.48 -25.01
CA ALA A 229 -8.61 15.36 -25.27
C ALA A 229 -9.18 14.00 -24.80
N LEU A 230 -8.45 12.91 -25.02
CA LEU A 230 -8.84 11.58 -24.53
C LEU A 230 -8.94 11.55 -23.01
N LEU A 231 -7.89 12.00 -22.31
CA LEU A 231 -7.85 12.00 -20.85
C LEU A 231 -8.88 12.97 -20.23
N LYS A 232 -9.14 14.12 -20.87
CA LYS A 232 -10.14 15.10 -20.42
C LYS A 232 -11.57 14.56 -20.56
N GLY A 233 -11.83 13.72 -21.56
CA GLY A 233 -13.12 13.07 -21.78
C GLY A 233 -13.32 11.76 -21.02
N TRP A 234 -12.30 11.26 -20.32
CA TRP A 234 -12.37 10.01 -19.58
C TRP A 234 -13.07 10.21 -18.24
N ASP A 235 -13.91 9.25 -17.85
CA ASP A 235 -14.64 9.22 -16.59
C ASP A 235 -13.80 8.70 -15.41
N HIS A 236 -12.49 8.50 -15.62
CA HIS A 236 -11.54 7.94 -14.66
C HIS A 236 -11.87 6.50 -14.24
N ARG A 237 -12.55 5.74 -15.10
CA ARG A 237 -12.86 4.34 -14.85
C ARG A 237 -11.96 3.43 -15.69
N TRP A 238 -11.28 2.48 -15.04
CA TRP A 238 -10.57 1.46 -15.79
C TRP A 238 -11.54 0.62 -16.62
N GLY A 239 -11.07 0.09 -17.74
CA GLY A 239 -11.90 -0.73 -18.61
C GLY A 239 -11.10 -1.59 -19.55
N TYR A 240 -11.67 -2.74 -19.90
CA TYR A 240 -11.05 -3.75 -20.76
C TYR A 240 -10.57 -3.16 -22.12
N ASP A 241 -11.44 -2.44 -22.82
CA ASP A 241 -11.11 -1.79 -24.11
C ASP A 241 -10.64 -0.32 -23.95
N SER A 242 -10.36 0.13 -22.73
CA SER A 242 -10.11 1.55 -22.45
C SER A 242 -8.70 1.95 -22.85
N THR A 243 -8.59 2.75 -23.91
CA THR A 243 -7.32 3.38 -24.33
C THR A 243 -6.93 4.51 -23.38
N ALA A 244 -7.91 5.15 -22.74
CA ALA A 244 -7.67 6.16 -21.72
C ALA A 244 -7.01 5.56 -20.46
N THR A 245 -7.40 4.34 -20.07
CA THR A 245 -6.74 3.62 -18.97
C THR A 245 -5.27 3.38 -19.29
N SER A 246 -4.97 2.85 -20.48
CA SER A 246 -3.59 2.64 -20.94
C SER A 246 -2.76 3.93 -20.87
N LEU A 247 -3.26 5.02 -21.45
CA LEU A 247 -2.55 6.29 -21.49
C LEU A 247 -2.35 6.89 -20.09
N ALA A 248 -3.39 6.86 -19.25
CA ALA A 248 -3.33 7.39 -17.89
C ALA A 248 -2.35 6.60 -17.01
N VAL A 249 -2.37 5.27 -17.08
CA VAL A 249 -1.45 4.40 -16.33
C VAL A 249 -0.02 4.61 -16.79
N PHE A 250 0.27 4.62 -18.10
CA PHE A 250 1.63 4.88 -18.58
C PHE A 250 2.16 6.25 -18.18
N TRP A 251 1.29 7.27 -18.17
CA TRP A 251 1.63 8.60 -17.69
C TRP A 251 1.90 8.63 -16.18
N GLY A 252 1.02 8.01 -15.39
CA GLY A 252 1.16 7.89 -13.94
C GLY A 252 2.41 7.12 -13.54
N ASP A 253 2.68 5.99 -14.18
CA ASP A 253 3.87 5.17 -13.96
C ASP A 253 5.16 5.90 -14.33
N GLN A 254 5.14 6.69 -15.39
CA GLN A 254 6.29 7.51 -15.76
C GLN A 254 6.62 8.50 -14.64
N LEU A 255 5.63 9.23 -14.14
CA LEU A 255 5.81 10.14 -13.01
C LEU A 255 6.20 9.39 -11.74
N TRP A 256 5.62 8.23 -11.48
CA TRP A 256 5.96 7.40 -10.32
C TRP A 256 7.44 6.99 -10.34
N ARG A 257 7.95 6.55 -11.49
CA ARG A 257 9.38 6.22 -11.65
C ARG A 257 10.29 7.43 -11.43
N GLU A 258 9.88 8.59 -11.92
CA GLU A 258 10.66 9.83 -11.80
C GLU A 258 10.71 10.37 -10.37
N VAL A 259 9.59 10.27 -9.62
CA VAL A 259 9.46 10.96 -8.32
C VAL A 259 9.32 10.07 -7.10
N GLY A 260 9.17 8.76 -7.28
CA GLY A 260 8.90 7.81 -6.20
C GLY A 260 9.95 7.84 -5.09
N SER A 261 11.24 7.99 -5.42
CA SER A 261 12.32 8.11 -4.45
C SER A 261 12.28 9.42 -3.66
N PHE A 262 11.93 10.54 -4.30
CA PHE A 262 11.75 11.83 -3.63
C PHE A 262 10.54 11.81 -2.70
N ALA A 263 9.42 11.28 -3.19
CA ALA A 263 8.20 11.09 -2.39
C ALA A 263 8.46 10.22 -1.15
N GLN A 264 9.21 9.12 -1.31
CA GLN A 264 9.62 8.27 -0.19
C GLN A 264 10.53 9.01 0.81
N ALA A 265 11.50 9.79 0.32
CA ALA A 265 12.42 10.55 1.18
C ALA A 265 11.69 11.62 2.00
N GLU A 266 10.67 12.25 1.42
CA GLU A 266 9.81 13.25 2.06
C GLU A 266 8.62 12.65 2.83
N ARG A 267 8.40 11.33 2.74
CA ARG A 267 7.25 10.61 3.32
C ARG A 267 5.90 11.16 2.86
N VAL A 268 5.82 11.47 1.58
CA VAL A 268 4.58 11.89 0.91
C VAL A 268 4.15 10.77 -0.02
N ASN A 269 2.86 10.47 -0.05
CA ASN A 269 2.34 9.45 -0.97
C ASN A 269 2.53 9.92 -2.43
N VAL A 270 2.92 9.02 -3.34
CA VAL A 270 3.36 9.43 -4.69
C VAL A 270 2.30 10.25 -5.46
N PRO A 271 1.00 9.89 -5.47
CA PRO A 271 -0.02 10.72 -6.10
C PRO A 271 -0.11 12.14 -5.50
N ASP A 272 0.06 12.29 -4.18
CA ASP A 272 0.05 13.61 -3.53
C ASP A 272 1.30 14.42 -3.92
N TYR A 273 2.45 13.76 -4.03
CA TYR A 273 3.68 14.38 -4.51
C TYR A 273 3.52 14.87 -5.95
N ILE A 274 2.97 14.04 -6.84
CA ILE A 274 2.68 14.43 -8.23
C ILE A 274 1.72 15.62 -8.28
N ALA A 275 0.66 15.59 -7.46
CA ALA A 275 -0.31 16.66 -7.42
C ALA A 275 0.30 18.00 -6.99
N THR A 276 1.19 17.98 -5.98
CA THR A 276 1.59 19.18 -5.23
C THR A 276 3.04 19.64 -5.43
N ARG A 277 3.92 18.81 -6.00
CA ARG A 277 5.36 19.09 -6.17
C ARG A 277 5.82 19.04 -7.62
N VAL A 278 5.15 18.23 -8.47
CA VAL A 278 5.54 18.12 -9.89
C VAL A 278 4.98 19.29 -10.69
N GLY A 279 5.89 20.03 -11.34
CA GLY A 279 5.57 21.20 -12.14
C GLY A 279 4.88 20.89 -13.48
N PRO A 280 4.27 21.90 -14.13
CA PRO A 280 3.55 21.75 -15.40
C PRO A 280 4.37 21.09 -16.53
N ASP A 281 5.60 21.55 -16.75
CA ASP A 281 6.45 21.03 -17.82
C ASP A 281 6.79 19.55 -17.65
N ALA A 282 7.09 19.13 -16.41
CA ALA A 282 7.37 17.72 -16.11
C ALA A 282 6.14 16.83 -16.35
N LYS A 283 4.93 17.29 -15.99
CA LYS A 283 3.67 16.56 -16.27
C LYS A 283 3.46 16.35 -17.78
N LEU A 284 3.73 17.38 -18.59
CA LEU A 284 3.62 17.31 -20.05
C LEU A 284 4.72 16.46 -20.70
N ALA A 285 5.95 16.53 -20.18
CA ALA A 285 7.06 15.70 -20.60
C ALA A 285 6.76 14.22 -20.36
N ALA A 286 6.26 13.87 -19.15
CA ALA A 286 5.83 12.52 -18.83
C ALA A 286 4.72 12.01 -19.78
N LEU A 287 3.79 12.87 -20.20
CA LEU A 287 2.74 12.49 -21.17
C LEU A 287 3.33 12.21 -22.55
N SER A 288 4.29 13.03 -22.98
CA SER A 288 5.04 12.80 -24.23
C SER A 288 5.78 11.46 -24.21
N THR A 289 6.42 11.15 -23.07
CA THR A 289 7.09 9.86 -22.85
C THR A 289 6.11 8.70 -22.86
N ALA A 290 4.97 8.81 -22.19
CA ALA A 290 3.93 7.77 -22.18
C ALA A 290 3.38 7.47 -23.59
N VAL A 291 3.07 8.51 -24.37
CA VAL A 291 2.62 8.37 -25.77
C VAL A 291 3.68 7.69 -26.62
N THR A 292 4.94 8.09 -26.47
CA THR A 292 6.07 7.51 -27.21
C THR A 292 6.28 6.05 -26.85
N ARG A 293 6.22 5.72 -25.56
CA ARG A 293 6.40 4.37 -25.05
C ARG A 293 5.30 3.43 -25.55
N LEU A 294 4.04 3.86 -25.50
CA LEU A 294 2.94 3.05 -26.03
C LEU A 294 3.08 2.77 -27.53
N LYS A 295 3.48 3.78 -28.33
CA LYS A 295 3.76 3.56 -29.76
C LYS A 295 4.92 2.60 -29.99
N GLN A 296 5.99 2.73 -29.20
CA GLN A 296 7.16 1.87 -29.33
C GLN A 296 6.83 0.41 -29.02
N ASP A 297 6.11 0.18 -27.92
CA ASP A 297 5.87 -1.17 -27.40
C ASP A 297 4.67 -1.85 -28.08
N PHE A 298 3.65 -1.09 -28.49
CA PHE A 298 2.37 -1.63 -28.96
C PHE A 298 1.93 -1.07 -30.33
N GLY A 299 2.76 -0.27 -31.00
CA GLY A 299 2.50 0.27 -32.34
C GLY A 299 1.61 1.53 -32.37
N ASP A 300 0.68 1.70 -31.43
CA ASP A 300 -0.14 2.91 -31.29
C ASP A 300 -0.28 3.32 -29.81
N TRP A 301 -0.34 4.62 -29.55
CA TRP A 301 -0.65 5.15 -28.23
C TRP A 301 -2.12 4.95 -27.82
N ARG A 302 -3.00 4.64 -28.79
CA ARG A 302 -4.41 4.25 -28.53
C ARG A 302 -4.58 2.76 -28.32
N THR A 303 -3.56 2.06 -27.84
CA THR A 303 -3.66 0.63 -27.51
C THR A 303 -4.62 0.42 -26.33
N PRO A 304 -5.64 -0.45 -26.42
CA PRO A 304 -6.58 -0.69 -25.34
C PRO A 304 -5.92 -1.49 -24.20
N TRP A 305 -6.40 -1.29 -22.97
CA TRP A 305 -5.78 -1.85 -21.77
C TRP A 305 -5.61 -3.38 -21.80
N LYS A 306 -6.59 -4.11 -22.36
CA LYS A 306 -6.55 -5.58 -22.51
C LYS A 306 -5.33 -6.10 -23.29
N ASP A 307 -4.74 -5.30 -24.16
CA ASP A 307 -3.60 -5.71 -24.98
C ASP A 307 -2.28 -5.52 -24.23
N ILE A 308 -2.31 -4.74 -23.13
CA ILE A 308 -1.16 -4.38 -22.31
C ILE A 308 -1.13 -5.21 -21.04
N ASN A 309 -2.22 -5.19 -20.25
CA ASN A 309 -2.26 -5.82 -18.94
C ASN A 309 -2.83 -7.23 -19.04
N ARG A 310 -1.94 -8.21 -19.03
CA ARG A 310 -2.29 -9.61 -19.28
C ARG A 310 -1.62 -10.52 -18.25
N PHE A 311 -2.39 -11.49 -17.78
CA PHE A 311 -1.90 -12.56 -16.93
C PHE A 311 -1.44 -13.74 -17.81
N GLN A 312 -0.21 -14.18 -17.62
CA GLN A 312 0.35 -15.34 -18.31
C GLN A 312 1.02 -16.28 -17.31
N ARG A 313 0.64 -17.55 -17.39
CA ARG A 313 1.32 -18.66 -16.73
C ARG A 313 1.53 -19.76 -17.75
N LEU A 314 2.79 -19.96 -18.14
CA LEU A 314 3.15 -20.91 -19.20
C LEU A 314 3.32 -22.33 -18.65
N ASP A 315 3.85 -22.47 -17.43
CA ASP A 315 4.03 -23.76 -16.75
C ASP A 315 4.06 -23.62 -15.20
N ASP A 316 4.64 -24.61 -14.52
CA ASP A 316 4.80 -24.70 -13.07
C ASP A 316 6.16 -24.18 -12.55
N SER A 317 6.93 -23.49 -13.40
CA SER A 317 8.21 -22.92 -13.00
C SER A 317 8.05 -21.95 -11.81
N ILE A 318 8.88 -22.12 -10.79
CA ILE A 318 8.87 -21.24 -9.61
C ILE A 318 9.25 -19.82 -9.99
N ALA A 319 10.27 -19.67 -10.85
CA ALA A 319 10.61 -18.41 -11.47
C ALA A 319 9.71 -18.24 -12.70
N PRO A 320 8.77 -17.27 -12.71
CA PRO A 320 7.89 -17.08 -13.85
C PRO A 320 8.70 -16.65 -15.07
N HIS A 321 8.25 -17.06 -16.25
CA HIS A 321 8.75 -16.58 -17.53
C HIS A 321 7.58 -16.29 -18.46
N PHE A 322 7.82 -15.42 -19.43
CA PHE A 322 6.79 -14.85 -20.29
C PHE A 322 7.21 -14.91 -21.76
N ASP A 323 6.23 -15.05 -22.64
CA ASP A 323 6.41 -15.10 -24.08
C ASP A 323 5.18 -14.46 -24.76
N ASP A 324 5.40 -13.31 -25.40
CA ASP A 324 4.36 -12.52 -26.06
C ASP A 324 3.70 -13.28 -27.23
N SER A 325 4.35 -14.32 -27.77
CA SER A 325 3.77 -15.18 -28.81
C SER A 325 2.79 -16.23 -28.26
N ARG A 326 2.72 -16.38 -26.93
CA ARG A 326 1.90 -17.39 -26.26
C ARG A 326 0.63 -16.77 -25.71
N ALA A 327 -0.38 -17.63 -25.50
CA ALA A 327 -1.64 -17.21 -24.94
C ALA A 327 -1.46 -16.55 -23.56
N SER A 328 -2.26 -15.51 -23.31
CA SER A 328 -2.35 -14.81 -22.03
C SER A 328 -3.76 -14.25 -21.87
N THR A 329 -4.20 -14.08 -20.63
CA THR A 329 -5.56 -13.63 -20.29
C THR A 329 -5.54 -12.15 -19.96
N PRO A 330 -6.28 -11.29 -20.69
CA PRO A 330 -6.34 -9.89 -20.35
C PRO A 330 -6.98 -9.64 -18.97
N VAL A 331 -6.44 -8.68 -18.24
CA VAL A 331 -6.89 -8.29 -16.91
C VAL A 331 -7.37 -6.84 -16.95
N PRO A 332 -8.68 -6.57 -16.83
CA PRO A 332 -9.19 -5.21 -16.95
C PRO A 332 -8.84 -4.33 -15.73
N PHE A 333 -8.63 -4.93 -14.57
CA PHE A 333 -8.20 -4.24 -13.35
C PHE A 333 -6.81 -3.63 -13.52
N THR A 334 -6.61 -2.40 -13.05
CA THR A 334 -5.27 -1.83 -12.89
C THR A 334 -4.60 -2.43 -11.66
N SER A 335 -3.28 -2.68 -11.71
CA SER A 335 -2.53 -3.12 -10.53
C SER A 335 -2.62 -2.07 -9.42
N ALA A 336 -2.77 -2.53 -8.18
CA ALA A 336 -2.92 -1.71 -6.98
C ALA A 336 -1.60 -1.16 -6.45
#